data_AF-A0A9D1GS38-F1
#
_entry.id   AF-A0A9D1GS38-F1
#
_cell.length_a   1.000
_cell.length_b   1.000
_cell.length_c   1.000
_cell.angle_alpha   90.00
_cell.angle_beta   90.00
_cell.angle_gamma   90.00
#
_symmetry.space_group_name_H-M   'P 1'
#
loop_
_entity.id
_entity.type
_entity.pdbx_description
1 polymer ?
#
loop_
_entity_poly.entity_id
_entity_poly.type
_entity_poly.pdbx_seq_one_letter_code
_entity_poly.pdbx_strand_id
1 'polypeptide(L)'
;MPPIEKGCNNEVGMCYNKRRKEEMRRTGMDKEHSVLKPSKTVAVIFYVLMMFLGSSFILIGVVAVYAHLQPQLSFDALFEICQKPELLEQASDPLIKGYAMTNAIGNMISYLLLFAVILFFMRDFLKEDGKRLKKKWRFYLWFIPLCFCLFYGLSFLFNWLMEKVVSSSENQQSIELMIENGGAFYMFIAVVLCAPLVEELIYRKAVFSFLERKNILWSYVFSILLFALPHLFTTSFEDPIQWFLKLLPYLFSALLLALIYHLSGKNI
;
A
#
# COMPACT_ATOMS: atom_id res chain seq x y z
N MET A 1 38.40 57.39 -40.23
CA MET A 1 37.23 56.66 -39.71
C MET A 1 37.52 56.24 -38.29
N PRO A 2 36.68 56.59 -37.29
CA PRO A 2 36.91 56.22 -35.90
C PRO A 2 36.54 54.75 -35.65
N PRO A 3 37.08 54.10 -34.60
CA PRO A 3 36.74 52.74 -34.25
C PRO A 3 35.42 52.67 -33.48
N ILE A 4 34.61 51.66 -33.81
CA ILE A 4 33.30 51.38 -33.24
C ILE A 4 33.47 50.85 -31.80
N GLU A 5 32.91 51.57 -30.83
CA GLU A 5 32.82 51.17 -29.42
C GLU A 5 32.06 49.85 -29.27
N LYS A 6 32.73 48.84 -28.72
CA LYS A 6 32.10 47.65 -28.15
C LYS A 6 31.89 47.87 -26.66
N GLY A 7 30.65 48.10 -26.23
CA GLY A 7 30.29 47.93 -24.83
C GLY A 7 29.05 48.70 -24.40
N CYS A 8 27.88 48.04 -24.37
CA CYS A 8 26.81 48.35 -23.39
C CYS A 8 25.58 47.42 -23.39
N ASN A 9 25.66 46.14 -23.79
CA ASN A 9 24.45 45.29 -23.87
C ASN A 9 24.31 44.17 -22.82
N ASN A 10 25.32 43.93 -21.97
CA ASN A 10 25.27 42.80 -21.03
C ASN A 10 24.64 43.14 -19.68
N GLU A 11 24.79 44.37 -19.18
CA GLU A 11 24.28 44.74 -17.85
C GLU A 11 22.76 44.95 -17.82
N VAL A 12 22.19 45.50 -18.91
CA VAL A 12 20.75 45.76 -19.04
C VAL A 12 19.96 44.45 -19.08
N GLY A 13 20.44 43.45 -19.83
CA GLY A 13 19.83 42.12 -19.90
C GLY A 13 19.90 41.35 -18.56
N MET A 14 20.99 41.54 -17.80
CA MET A 14 21.13 40.97 -16.46
C MET A 14 20.15 41.61 -15.46
N CYS A 15 19.99 42.93 -15.53
CA CYS A 15 19.09 43.68 -14.65
C CYS A 15 17.61 43.36 -14.93
N TYR A 16 17.23 43.20 -16.21
CA TYR A 16 15.89 42.77 -16.62
C TYR A 16 15.56 41.36 -16.12
N ASN A 17 16.48 40.41 -16.27
CA ASN A 17 16.28 39.04 -15.78
C ASN A 17 16.19 38.96 -14.25
N LYS A 18 16.94 39.81 -13.53
CA LYS A 18 16.88 39.88 -12.07
C LYS A 18 15.54 40.44 -11.58
N ARG A 19 15.06 41.53 -12.21
CA ARG A 19 13.74 42.11 -11.93
C ARG A 19 12.60 41.14 -12.23
N ARG A 20 12.65 40.45 -13.37
CA ARG A 20 11.65 39.43 -13.74
C ARG A 20 11.61 38.26 -12.73
N LYS A 21 12.76 37.80 -12.24
CA LYS A 21 12.83 36.76 -11.19
C LYS A 21 12.28 37.24 -9.85
N GLU A 22 12.53 38.49 -9.48
CA GLU A 22 11.98 39.09 -8.25
C GLU A 22 10.47 39.31 -8.36
N GLU A 23 9.96 39.65 -9.54
CA GLU A 23 8.54 39.84 -9.85
C GLU A 23 7.78 38.50 -9.90
N MET A 24 8.39 37.44 -10.46
CA MET A 24 7.84 36.07 -10.38
C MET A 24 7.79 35.53 -8.95
N ARG A 25 8.76 35.90 -8.09
CA ARG A 25 8.73 35.58 -6.65
C ARG A 25 7.65 36.38 -5.89
N ARG A 26 7.43 37.65 -6.24
CA ARG A 26 6.40 38.51 -5.61
C ARG A 26 4.97 38.12 -5.99
N THR A 27 4.75 37.68 -7.22
CA THR A 27 3.43 37.30 -7.75
C THR A 27 3.04 35.85 -7.43
N GLY A 28 3.94 35.07 -6.79
CA GLY A 28 3.71 33.65 -6.52
C GLY A 28 3.67 32.77 -7.78
N MET A 29 4.05 33.31 -8.94
CA MET A 29 4.07 32.60 -10.23
C MET A 29 5.21 31.58 -10.35
N ASP A 30 6.13 31.50 -9.38
CA ASP A 30 7.15 30.44 -9.25
C ASP A 30 6.64 29.18 -8.49
N LYS A 31 5.32 28.98 -8.45
CA LYS A 31 4.75 27.71 -8.03
C LYS A 31 4.43 26.87 -9.24
N GLU A 32 5.48 26.40 -9.90
CA GLU A 32 5.36 25.19 -10.70
C GLU A 32 4.96 24.07 -9.71
N HIS A 33 3.66 23.85 -9.58
CA HIS A 33 3.07 22.72 -8.88
C HIS A 33 3.36 21.47 -9.71
N SER A 34 4.64 21.08 -9.74
CA SER A 34 5.07 19.83 -10.33
C SER A 34 4.34 18.71 -9.60
N VAL A 35 3.44 18.05 -10.33
CA VAL A 35 2.58 16.95 -9.86
C VAL A 35 3.41 15.81 -9.26
N LEU A 36 4.71 15.73 -9.61
CA LEU A 36 5.65 14.68 -9.20
C LEU A 36 6.42 14.96 -7.89
N LYS A 37 6.10 16.06 -7.19
CA LYS A 37 6.68 16.34 -5.87
C LYS A 37 6.22 15.29 -4.84
N PRO A 38 7.10 14.89 -3.89
CA PRO A 38 6.73 13.97 -2.82
C PRO A 38 5.51 14.51 -2.06
N SER A 39 4.51 13.67 -1.84
CA SER A 39 3.25 14.08 -1.21
C SER A 39 2.52 12.90 -0.60
N LYS A 40 2.43 12.89 0.73
CA LYS A 40 1.62 11.91 1.47
C LYS A 40 0.13 11.98 1.12
N THR A 41 -0.39 13.15 0.77
CA THR A 41 -1.80 13.29 0.39
C THR A 41 -2.06 12.59 -0.94
N VAL A 42 -1.16 12.76 -1.93
CA VAL A 42 -1.27 12.06 -3.22
C VAL A 42 -1.10 10.55 -3.03
N ALA A 43 -0.15 10.13 -2.19
CA ALA A 43 0.04 8.72 -1.84
C ALA A 43 -1.23 8.09 -1.25
N VAL A 44 -1.87 8.74 -0.26
CA VAL A 44 -3.11 8.25 0.36
C VAL A 44 -4.28 8.25 -0.63
N ILE A 45 -4.45 9.29 -1.44
CA ILE A 45 -5.51 9.34 -2.46
C ILE A 45 -5.33 8.19 -3.46
N PHE A 46 -4.11 7.97 -3.94
CA PHE A 46 -3.82 6.88 -4.86
C PHE A 46 -4.07 5.52 -4.22
N TYR A 47 -3.68 5.33 -2.96
CA TYR A 47 -3.97 4.11 -2.20
C TYR A 47 -5.48 3.82 -2.14
N VAL A 48 -6.28 4.81 -1.75
CA VAL A 48 -7.74 4.68 -1.66
C VAL A 48 -8.36 4.40 -3.03
N LEU A 49 -7.89 5.08 -4.09
CA LEU A 49 -8.35 4.84 -5.45
C LEU A 49 -8.02 3.41 -5.92
N MET A 50 -6.82 2.93 -5.64
CA MET A 50 -6.41 1.55 -5.97
C MET A 50 -7.23 0.52 -5.19
N MET A 51 -7.53 0.79 -3.92
CA MET A 51 -8.32 -0.08 -3.05
C MET A 51 -9.75 -0.32 -3.59
N PHE A 52 -10.40 0.69 -4.17
CA PHE A 52 -11.77 0.55 -4.67
C PHE A 52 -11.88 0.26 -6.17
N LEU A 53 -10.96 0.76 -6.99
CA LEU A 53 -11.11 0.75 -8.46
C LEU A 53 -9.95 0.07 -9.18
N GLY A 54 -8.73 0.21 -8.66
CA GLY A 54 -7.52 -0.17 -9.39
C GLY A 54 -7.36 -1.68 -9.60
N SER A 55 -7.66 -2.48 -8.59
CA SER A 55 -7.51 -3.94 -8.65
C SER A 55 -8.44 -4.58 -9.69
N SER A 56 -9.67 -4.05 -9.85
CA SER A 56 -10.67 -4.60 -10.77
C SER A 56 -10.24 -4.53 -12.23
N PHE A 57 -9.71 -3.38 -12.68
CA PHE A 57 -9.23 -3.23 -14.07
C PHE A 57 -8.00 -4.09 -14.36
N ILE A 58 -7.10 -4.22 -13.39
CA ILE A 58 -5.93 -5.09 -13.50
C ILE A 58 -6.37 -6.55 -13.61
N LEU A 59 -7.32 -6.96 -12.77
CA LEU A 59 -7.85 -8.33 -12.79
C LEU A 59 -8.49 -8.68 -14.13
N ILE A 60 -9.30 -7.78 -14.71
CA ILE A 60 -9.89 -7.99 -16.05
C ILE A 60 -8.80 -8.26 -17.10
N GLY A 61 -7.75 -7.42 -17.12
CA GLY A 61 -6.63 -7.60 -18.04
C GLY A 61 -5.89 -8.92 -17.83
N VAL A 62 -5.64 -9.30 -16.56
CA VAL A 62 -4.99 -10.55 -16.21
C VAL A 62 -5.84 -11.75 -16.62
N VAL A 63 -7.15 -11.72 -16.38
CA VAL A 63 -8.09 -12.78 -16.79
C VAL A 63 -8.09 -12.93 -18.30
N ALA A 64 -8.15 -11.83 -19.06
CA ALA A 64 -8.11 -11.86 -20.52
C ALA A 64 -6.82 -12.49 -21.05
N VAL A 65 -5.66 -12.08 -20.52
CA VAL A 65 -4.36 -12.62 -20.91
C VAL A 65 -4.24 -14.09 -20.51
N TYR A 66 -4.63 -14.45 -19.29
CA TYR A 66 -4.51 -15.82 -18.78
C TYR A 66 -5.41 -16.79 -19.54
N ALA A 67 -6.67 -16.43 -19.79
CA ALA A 67 -7.60 -17.24 -20.59
C ALA A 67 -7.08 -17.40 -22.03
N HIS A 68 -6.52 -16.35 -22.64
CA HIS A 68 -5.92 -16.45 -23.97
C HIS A 68 -4.73 -17.42 -24.03
N LEU A 69 -3.95 -17.51 -22.95
CA LEU A 69 -2.80 -18.41 -22.84
C LEU A 69 -3.19 -19.86 -22.48
N GLN A 70 -4.43 -20.11 -22.10
CA GLN A 70 -4.91 -21.42 -21.64
C GLN A 70 -6.07 -21.90 -22.53
N PRO A 71 -5.80 -22.71 -23.57
CA PRO A 71 -6.82 -23.13 -24.54
C PRO A 71 -8.06 -23.83 -23.96
N GLN A 72 -7.92 -24.42 -22.77
CA GLN A 72 -8.97 -25.12 -22.04
C GLN A 72 -9.89 -24.20 -21.21
N LEU A 73 -9.61 -22.90 -21.14
CA LEU A 73 -10.37 -21.93 -20.35
C LEU A 73 -11.06 -20.90 -21.24
N SER A 74 -12.36 -20.71 -21.02
CA SER A 74 -13.11 -19.60 -21.58
C SER A 74 -12.87 -18.33 -20.76
N PHE A 75 -12.69 -17.19 -21.42
CA PHE A 75 -12.66 -15.88 -20.77
C PHE A 75 -13.93 -15.63 -19.96
N ASP A 76 -15.10 -15.89 -20.52
CA ASP A 76 -16.38 -15.59 -19.87
C ASP A 76 -16.55 -16.40 -18.58
N ALA A 77 -16.21 -17.69 -18.62
CA ALA A 77 -16.28 -18.56 -17.45
C ALA A 77 -15.30 -18.13 -16.36
N LEU A 78 -14.06 -17.78 -16.74
CA LEU A 78 -13.04 -17.34 -15.81
C LEU A 78 -13.33 -15.94 -15.23
N PHE A 79 -13.92 -15.07 -16.04
CA PHE A 79 -14.31 -13.73 -15.61
C PHE A 79 -15.50 -13.80 -14.66
N GLU A 80 -16.52 -14.61 -14.97
CA GLU A 80 -17.69 -14.77 -14.12
C GLU A 80 -17.32 -15.31 -12.73
N ILE A 81 -16.47 -16.34 -12.66
CA ILE A 81 -16.07 -16.91 -11.36
C ILE A 81 -15.21 -15.94 -10.54
N CYS A 82 -14.46 -15.03 -11.18
CA CYS A 82 -13.72 -13.97 -10.48
C CYS A 82 -14.65 -12.91 -9.88
N GLN A 83 -15.86 -12.74 -10.43
CA GLN A 83 -16.87 -11.81 -9.90
C GLN A 83 -17.82 -12.47 -8.90
N LYS A 84 -18.01 -13.78 -9.01
CA LYS A 84 -18.90 -14.59 -8.17
C LYS A 84 -18.14 -15.79 -7.60
N PRO A 85 -17.29 -15.58 -6.57
CA PRO A 85 -16.50 -16.65 -5.96
C PRO A 85 -17.36 -17.80 -5.41
N GLU A 86 -18.63 -17.57 -5.10
CA GLU A 86 -19.59 -18.60 -4.68
C GLU A 86 -19.76 -19.74 -5.71
N LEU A 87 -19.39 -19.52 -6.98
CA LEU A 87 -19.41 -20.54 -8.02
C LEU A 87 -18.21 -21.50 -7.95
N LEU A 88 -17.20 -21.21 -7.11
CA LEU A 88 -16.00 -22.06 -6.95
C LEU A 88 -16.32 -23.47 -6.45
N GLU A 89 -17.33 -23.63 -5.61
CA GLU A 89 -17.71 -24.95 -5.07
C GLU A 89 -18.16 -25.95 -6.15
N GLN A 90 -18.63 -25.43 -7.29
CA GLN A 90 -19.15 -26.23 -8.41
C GLN A 90 -18.22 -26.18 -9.64
N ALA A 91 -17.07 -25.51 -9.52
CA ALA A 91 -16.16 -25.29 -10.62
C ALA A 91 -15.27 -26.51 -10.88
N SER A 92 -14.93 -26.74 -12.15
CA SER A 92 -13.93 -27.75 -12.53
C SER A 92 -12.52 -27.35 -12.08
N ASP A 93 -11.64 -28.31 -11.80
CA ASP A 93 -10.25 -28.06 -11.38
C ASP A 93 -9.48 -27.04 -12.25
N PRO A 94 -9.57 -27.06 -13.61
CA PRO A 94 -8.90 -26.05 -14.43
C PRO A 94 -9.40 -24.63 -14.17
N LEU A 95 -10.69 -24.48 -13.84
CA LEU A 95 -11.33 -23.20 -13.56
C LEU A 95 -10.97 -22.69 -12.16
N ILE A 96 -10.92 -23.57 -11.15
CA ILE A 96 -10.42 -23.24 -9.80
C ILE A 96 -8.97 -22.75 -9.88
N LYS A 97 -8.12 -23.49 -10.59
CA LYS A 97 -6.72 -23.08 -10.81
C LYS A 97 -6.64 -21.78 -11.59
N GLY A 98 -7.48 -21.60 -12.61
CA GLY A 98 -7.59 -20.35 -13.36
C GLY A 98 -7.89 -19.17 -12.44
N TYR A 99 -8.94 -19.27 -11.62
CA TYR A 99 -9.34 -18.25 -10.64
C TYR A 99 -8.19 -17.93 -9.68
N ALA A 100 -7.56 -18.95 -9.10
CA ALA A 100 -6.47 -18.78 -8.16
C ALA A 100 -5.27 -18.06 -8.79
N MET A 101 -4.87 -18.46 -10.00
CA MET A 101 -3.72 -17.88 -10.69
C MET A 101 -3.98 -16.44 -11.14
N THR A 102 -5.17 -16.13 -11.68
CA THR A 102 -5.50 -14.77 -12.10
C THR A 102 -5.59 -13.81 -10.93
N ASN A 103 -6.18 -14.24 -9.80
CA ASN A 103 -6.22 -13.43 -8.57
C ASN A 103 -4.82 -13.24 -7.99
N ALA A 104 -3.97 -14.28 -7.95
CA ALA A 104 -2.62 -14.17 -7.40
C ALA A 104 -1.75 -13.21 -8.24
N ILE A 105 -1.79 -13.33 -9.57
CA ILE A 105 -1.08 -12.44 -10.49
C ILE A 105 -1.66 -11.02 -10.41
N GLY A 106 -2.99 -10.89 -10.38
CA GLY A 106 -3.68 -9.60 -10.25
C GLY A 106 -3.31 -8.87 -8.96
N ASN A 107 -3.27 -9.58 -7.84
CA ASN A 107 -2.82 -9.06 -6.55
C ASN A 107 -1.36 -8.61 -6.61
N MET A 108 -0.46 -9.42 -7.16
CA MET A 108 0.94 -9.04 -7.31
C MET A 108 1.10 -7.78 -8.16
N ILE A 109 0.48 -7.70 -9.34
CA ILE A 109 0.58 -6.53 -10.23
C ILE A 109 0.01 -5.28 -9.53
N SER A 110 -1.14 -5.42 -8.87
CA SER A 110 -1.78 -4.34 -8.12
C SER A 110 -0.87 -3.81 -7.01
N TYR A 111 -0.29 -4.71 -6.21
CA TYR A 111 0.63 -4.33 -5.13
C TYR A 111 1.98 -3.80 -5.63
N LEU A 112 2.51 -4.30 -6.75
CA LEU A 112 3.73 -3.74 -7.35
C LEU A 112 3.51 -2.30 -7.84
N LEU A 113 2.38 -2.05 -8.50
CA LEU A 113 2.01 -0.70 -8.93
C LEU A 113 1.84 0.23 -7.72
N LEU A 114 1.09 -0.24 -6.73
CA LEU A 114 0.86 0.50 -5.50
C LEU A 114 2.18 0.80 -4.78
N PHE A 115 3.02 -0.22 -4.59
CA PHE A 115 4.35 -0.10 -4.00
C PHE A 115 5.20 0.94 -4.73
N ALA A 116 5.29 0.89 -6.05
CA ALA A 116 6.06 1.84 -6.84
C ALA A 116 5.57 3.29 -6.64
N VAL A 117 4.27 3.52 -6.70
CA VAL A 117 3.68 4.86 -6.55
C VAL A 117 3.82 5.38 -5.12
N ILE A 118 3.54 4.55 -4.11
CA ILE A 118 3.68 4.94 -2.71
C ILE A 118 5.14 5.24 -2.37
N LEU A 119 6.10 4.39 -2.77
CA LEU A 119 7.53 4.66 -2.58
C LEU A 119 7.95 5.97 -3.26
N PHE A 120 7.48 6.21 -4.49
CA PHE A 120 7.79 7.43 -5.22
C PHE A 120 7.32 8.67 -4.44
N PHE A 121 6.06 8.72 -4.03
CA PHE A 121 5.51 9.89 -3.34
C PHE A 121 5.94 10.01 -1.87
N MET A 122 6.29 8.90 -1.21
CA MET A 122 6.74 8.86 0.19
C MET A 122 8.28 8.85 0.35
N ARG A 123 9.04 8.98 -0.75
CA ARG A 123 10.50 8.88 -0.78
C ARG A 123 11.26 9.72 0.24
N ASP A 124 10.74 10.90 0.59
CA ASP A 124 11.43 11.77 1.55
C ASP A 124 11.28 11.27 2.99
N PHE A 125 10.13 10.68 3.35
CA PHE A 125 9.99 9.98 4.63
C PHE A 125 10.97 8.80 4.74
N LEU A 126 11.11 8.03 3.66
CA LEU A 126 12.05 6.90 3.62
C LEU A 126 13.51 7.33 3.72
N LYS A 127 13.88 8.47 3.12
CA LYS A 127 15.23 9.04 3.30
C LYS A 127 15.48 9.45 4.74
N GLU A 128 14.50 10.03 5.41
CA GLU A 128 14.60 10.41 6.83
C GLU A 128 14.72 9.17 7.73
N ASP A 129 13.91 8.15 7.45
CA ASP A 129 13.92 6.85 8.12
C ASP A 129 15.28 6.14 7.96
N GLY A 130 15.82 6.13 6.74
CA GLY A 130 17.16 5.60 6.46
C GLY A 130 18.27 6.36 7.21
N LYS A 131 18.16 7.69 7.35
CA LYS A 131 19.11 8.48 8.17
C LYS A 131 18.99 8.11 9.66
N ARG A 132 17.76 7.95 10.17
CA ARG A 132 17.51 7.53 11.56
C ARG A 132 18.05 6.12 11.83
N LEU A 133 17.80 5.19 10.92
CA LEU A 133 18.30 3.81 10.99
C LEU A 133 19.82 3.79 11.06
N LYS A 134 20.51 4.51 10.16
CA LYS A 134 21.98 4.62 10.19
C LYS A 134 22.51 5.21 11.49
N LYS A 135 21.85 6.24 12.03
CA LYS A 135 22.26 6.89 13.29
C LYS A 135 22.11 5.99 14.51
N LYS A 136 21.08 5.13 14.55
CA LYS A 136 20.76 4.25 15.69
C LYS A 136 20.83 2.76 15.33
N TRP A 137 21.70 2.36 14.40
CA TRP A 137 21.68 1.00 13.82
C TRP A 137 21.83 -0.11 14.87
N ARG A 138 22.63 0.10 15.93
CA ARG A 138 22.82 -0.86 17.03
C ARG A 138 21.53 -1.14 17.81
N PHE A 139 20.68 -0.11 17.96
CA PHE A 139 19.36 -0.27 18.56
C PHE A 139 18.47 -1.11 17.65
N TYR A 140 18.39 -0.74 16.37
CA TYR A 140 17.54 -1.45 15.40
C TYR A 140 17.98 -2.90 15.14
N LEU A 141 19.28 -3.21 15.25
CA LEU A 141 19.80 -4.58 15.12
C LEU A 141 19.12 -5.57 16.07
N TRP A 142 18.85 -5.14 17.31
CA TRP A 142 18.17 -5.97 18.32
C TRP A 142 16.66 -5.74 18.34
N PHE A 143 16.23 -4.50 18.09
CA PHE A 143 14.82 -4.13 18.12
C PHE A 143 14.02 -4.83 17.02
N ILE A 144 14.53 -4.91 15.79
CA ILE A 144 13.83 -5.54 14.65
C ILE A 144 13.52 -7.02 14.92
N PRO A 145 14.50 -7.91 15.22
CA PRO A 145 14.19 -9.33 15.46
C PRO A 145 13.32 -9.52 16.70
N LEU A 146 13.50 -8.72 17.76
CA LEU A 146 12.64 -8.78 18.95
C LEU A 146 11.19 -8.46 18.60
N CYS A 147 10.94 -7.34 17.92
CA CYS A 147 9.61 -6.94 17.51
C CYS A 147 9.00 -7.92 16.50
N PHE A 148 9.80 -8.48 15.58
CA PHE A 148 9.35 -9.51 14.65
C PHE A 148 8.86 -10.76 15.38
N CYS A 149 9.65 -11.29 16.32
CA CYS A 149 9.27 -12.45 17.13
C CYS A 149 8.05 -12.18 18.00
N LEU A 150 7.98 -11.01 18.64
CA LEU A 150 6.84 -10.63 19.48
C LEU A 150 5.57 -10.44 18.65
N PHE A 151 5.66 -9.73 17.52
CA PHE A 151 4.52 -9.52 16.63
C PHE A 151 3.98 -10.85 16.12
N TYR A 152 4.83 -11.67 15.49
CA TYR A 152 4.40 -12.95 14.94
C TYR A 152 3.91 -13.91 16.02
N GLY A 153 4.60 -13.99 17.17
CA GLY A 153 4.21 -14.85 18.28
C GLY A 153 2.87 -14.46 18.90
N LEU A 154 2.65 -13.16 19.14
CA LEU A 154 1.37 -12.66 19.68
C LEU A 154 0.24 -12.80 18.66
N SER A 155 0.48 -12.47 17.39
CA SER A 155 -0.52 -12.64 16.34
C SER A 155 -0.86 -14.10 16.12
N PHE A 156 0.11 -15.02 16.17
CA PHE A 156 -0.15 -16.46 16.09
C PHE A 156 -0.99 -16.95 17.27
N LEU A 157 -0.61 -16.60 18.50
CA LEU A 157 -1.37 -16.96 19.69
C LEU A 157 -2.81 -16.43 19.62
N PHE A 158 -2.97 -15.18 19.20
CA PHE A 158 -4.28 -14.55 19.08
C PHE A 158 -5.13 -15.24 18.00
N ASN A 159 -4.58 -15.50 16.81
CA ASN A 159 -5.29 -16.23 15.76
C ASN A 159 -5.69 -17.65 16.21
N TRP A 160 -4.79 -18.38 16.87
CA TRP A 160 -5.08 -19.70 17.41
C TRP A 160 -6.24 -19.69 18.43
N LEU A 161 -6.36 -18.64 19.24
CA LEU A 161 -7.51 -18.46 20.13
C LEU A 161 -8.79 -18.14 19.35
N MET A 162 -8.69 -17.26 18.34
CA MET A 162 -9.84 -16.84 17.54
C MET A 162 -10.42 -18.00 16.72
N GLU A 163 -9.59 -18.89 16.19
CA GLU A 163 -10.01 -20.12 15.49
C GLU A 163 -10.90 -21.05 16.33
N LYS A 164 -10.95 -20.89 17.66
CA LYS A 164 -11.87 -21.64 18.54
C LYS A 164 -13.28 -21.06 18.57
N VAL A 165 -13.48 -19.84 18.09
CA VAL A 165 -14.72 -19.07 18.25
C VAL A 165 -15.27 -18.59 16.90
N VAL A 166 -14.41 -18.40 15.91
CA VAL A 166 -14.76 -17.93 14.57
C VAL A 166 -13.95 -18.68 13.51
N SER A 167 -14.57 -18.97 12.37
CA SER A 167 -13.87 -19.54 11.22
C SER A 167 -12.92 -18.52 10.58
N SER A 168 -12.00 -19.00 9.74
CA SER A 168 -11.09 -18.13 9.00
C SER A 168 -11.84 -17.09 8.16
N SER A 169 -11.27 -15.90 8.03
CA SER A 169 -11.83 -14.86 7.16
C SER A 169 -11.73 -15.27 5.69
N GLU A 170 -12.65 -14.77 4.87
CA GLU A 170 -12.72 -14.98 3.42
C GLU A 170 -11.42 -14.53 2.74
N ASN A 171 -10.81 -13.44 3.23
CA ASN A 171 -9.51 -12.99 2.78
C ASN A 171 -8.40 -14.03 3.01
N GLN A 172 -8.39 -14.66 4.19
CA GLN A 172 -7.42 -15.71 4.53
C GLN A 172 -7.63 -16.95 3.65
N GLN A 173 -8.88 -17.41 3.51
CA GLN A 173 -9.22 -18.55 2.66
C GLN A 173 -8.85 -18.32 1.19
N SER A 174 -9.08 -17.10 0.69
CA SER A 174 -8.68 -16.72 -0.67
C SER A 174 -7.16 -16.78 -0.86
N ILE A 175 -6.38 -16.30 0.12
CA ILE A 175 -4.92 -16.41 0.10
C ILE A 175 -4.45 -17.87 0.10
N GLU A 176 -5.04 -18.72 0.94
CA GLU A 176 -4.74 -20.15 1.01
C GLU A 176 -5.04 -20.84 -0.32
N LEU A 177 -6.23 -20.61 -0.89
CA LEU A 177 -6.63 -21.15 -2.19
C LEU A 177 -5.64 -20.75 -3.29
N MET A 178 -5.22 -19.48 -3.32
CA MET A 178 -4.21 -19.00 -4.27
C MET A 178 -2.86 -19.70 -4.11
N ILE A 179 -2.40 -19.89 -2.87
CA ILE A 179 -1.13 -20.56 -2.58
C ILE A 179 -1.17 -22.04 -3.00
N GLU A 180 -2.22 -22.75 -2.61
CA GLU A 180 -2.41 -24.19 -2.89
C GLU A 180 -2.50 -24.49 -4.39
N ASN A 181 -3.02 -23.53 -5.17
CA ASN A 181 -3.23 -23.70 -6.61
C ASN A 181 -2.12 -23.08 -7.47
N GLY A 182 -0.91 -22.93 -6.93
CA GLY A 182 0.29 -22.53 -7.67
C GLY A 182 0.59 -21.03 -7.69
N GLY A 183 -0.22 -20.22 -7.01
CA GLY A 183 -0.06 -18.79 -6.88
C GLY A 183 0.96 -18.34 -5.82
N ALA A 184 1.60 -19.28 -5.11
CA ALA A 184 2.46 -19.01 -3.95
C ALA A 184 3.54 -17.96 -4.21
N PHE A 185 4.22 -18.01 -5.36
CA PHE A 185 5.26 -17.04 -5.72
C PHE A 185 4.71 -15.61 -5.86
N TYR A 186 3.57 -15.45 -6.55
CA TYR A 186 2.93 -14.15 -6.75
C TYR A 186 2.40 -13.58 -5.44
N MET A 187 1.79 -14.44 -4.61
CA MET A 187 1.28 -14.06 -3.30
C MET A 187 2.39 -13.68 -2.33
N PHE A 188 3.54 -14.35 -2.39
CA PHE A 188 4.70 -13.98 -1.58
C PHE A 188 5.17 -12.55 -1.90
N ILE A 189 5.32 -12.21 -3.19
CA ILE A 189 5.70 -10.86 -3.59
C ILE A 189 4.65 -9.84 -3.11
N ALA A 190 3.37 -10.13 -3.33
CA ALA A 190 2.28 -9.23 -2.97
C ALA A 190 2.19 -9.00 -1.44
N VAL A 191 2.01 -10.08 -0.67
CA VAL A 191 1.59 -10.04 0.74
C VAL A 191 2.78 -9.98 1.70
N VAL A 192 3.93 -10.55 1.35
CA VAL A 192 5.10 -10.59 2.25
C VAL A 192 6.04 -9.42 2.00
N LEU A 193 6.19 -8.98 0.74
CA LEU A 193 7.13 -7.91 0.38
C LEU A 193 6.45 -6.55 0.20
N CYS A 194 5.47 -6.46 -0.72
CA CYS A 194 4.92 -5.18 -1.13
C CYS A 194 3.90 -4.62 -0.13
N ALA A 195 2.90 -5.41 0.27
CA ALA A 195 1.81 -4.97 1.13
C ALA A 195 2.31 -4.41 2.47
N PRO A 196 3.20 -5.09 3.23
CA PRO A 196 3.59 -4.60 4.56
C PRO A 196 4.26 -3.22 4.50
N LEU A 197 5.11 -2.98 3.49
CA LEU A 197 5.76 -1.68 3.32
C LEU A 197 4.78 -0.59 2.90
N VAL A 198 3.85 -0.89 1.99
CA VAL A 198 2.80 0.05 1.58
C VAL A 198 1.91 0.41 2.78
N GLU A 199 1.44 -0.60 3.50
CA GLU A 199 0.53 -0.46 4.61
C GLU A 199 1.16 0.33 5.76
N GLU A 200 2.42 0.05 6.12
CA GLU A 200 3.09 0.80 7.18
C GLU A 200 3.36 2.27 6.77
N LEU A 201 3.69 2.53 5.51
CA LEU A 201 3.81 3.90 5.00
C LEU A 201 2.49 4.67 5.03
N ILE A 202 1.37 4.02 4.70
CA ILE A 202 0.05 4.65 4.69
C ILE A 202 -0.50 4.77 6.12
N TYR A 203 -0.68 3.64 6.81
CA TYR A 203 -1.39 3.58 8.07
C TYR A 203 -0.57 4.04 9.27
N ARG A 204 0.76 3.95 9.22
CA ARG A 204 1.61 4.55 10.27
C ARG A 204 2.13 5.89 9.84
N LYS A 205 3.03 5.95 8.84
CA LYS A 205 3.75 7.19 8.55
C LYS A 205 2.79 8.30 8.13
N ALA A 206 1.92 8.06 7.14
CA ALA A 206 1.03 9.09 6.64
C ALA A 206 -0.02 9.49 7.69
N VAL A 207 -0.78 8.55 8.24
CA VAL A 207 -1.83 8.83 9.24
C VAL A 207 -1.28 9.53 10.49
N PHE A 208 -0.20 9.01 11.11
CA PHE A 208 0.38 9.68 12.29
C PHE A 208 0.84 11.09 11.93
N SER A 209 1.47 11.29 10.78
CA SER A 209 1.92 12.63 10.37
C SER A 209 0.78 13.63 10.11
N PHE A 210 -0.46 13.18 9.91
CA PHE A 210 -1.63 14.04 9.80
C PHE A 210 -2.24 14.39 11.15
N LEU A 211 -2.27 13.43 12.08
CA LEU A 211 -3.07 13.52 13.29
C LEU A 211 -2.26 13.77 14.57
N GLU A 212 -0.98 13.41 14.62
CA GLU A 212 -0.19 13.43 15.86
C GLU A 212 -0.07 14.82 16.46
N ARG A 213 -0.02 15.86 15.61
CA ARG A 213 0.04 17.26 16.05
C ARG A 213 -1.24 17.71 16.75
N LYS A 214 -2.36 17.03 16.51
CA LYS A 214 -3.65 17.30 17.14
C LYS A 214 -3.82 16.44 18.39
N ASN A 215 -3.68 15.13 18.25
CA ASN A 215 -3.75 14.18 19.34
C ASN A 215 -3.11 12.84 18.94
N ILE A 216 -2.20 12.35 19.77
CA ILE A 216 -1.59 11.03 19.57
C ILE A 216 -2.61 9.90 19.64
N LEU A 217 -3.62 9.98 20.51
CA LEU A 217 -4.66 8.96 20.63
C LEU A 217 -5.45 8.80 19.33
N TRP A 218 -5.81 9.91 18.68
CA TRP A 218 -6.47 9.87 17.37
C TRP A 218 -5.57 9.25 16.30
N SER A 219 -4.25 9.42 16.38
CA SER A 219 -3.33 8.76 15.45
C SER A 219 -3.42 7.24 15.56
N TYR A 220 -3.46 6.69 16.78
CA TYR A 220 -3.66 5.27 17.01
C TYR A 220 -5.02 4.77 16.52
N VAL A 221 -6.11 5.45 16.94
CA VAL A 221 -7.48 5.04 16.58
C VAL A 221 -7.65 4.98 15.06
N PHE A 222 -7.30 6.05 14.34
CA PHE A 222 -7.46 6.05 12.87
C PHE A 222 -6.48 5.11 12.18
N SER A 223 -5.26 4.96 12.68
CA SER A 223 -4.29 3.98 12.16
C SER A 223 -4.81 2.55 12.25
N ILE A 224 -5.44 2.19 13.37
CA ILE A 224 -6.00 0.85 13.61
C ILE A 224 -7.24 0.62 12.76
N LEU A 225 -8.19 1.57 12.77
CA LEU A 225 -9.44 1.44 12.02
C LEU A 225 -9.22 1.42 10.52
N LEU A 226 -8.34 2.29 9.99
CA LEU A 226 -8.04 2.32 8.56
C LEU A 226 -7.30 1.07 8.11
N PHE A 227 -6.47 0.46 8.95
CA PHE A 227 -5.82 -0.81 8.65
C PHE A 227 -6.83 -1.97 8.58
N ALA A 228 -7.83 -2.00 9.47
CA ALA A 228 -8.86 -3.03 9.46
C ALA A 228 -9.90 -2.84 8.34
N LEU A 229 -10.00 -1.63 7.77
CA LEU A 229 -11.05 -1.26 6.82
C LEU A 229 -11.05 -2.08 5.50
N PRO A 230 -9.91 -2.37 4.84
CA PRO A 230 -9.93 -3.23 3.64
C PRO A 230 -10.52 -4.61 3.94
N HIS A 231 -10.18 -5.18 5.09
CA HIS A 231 -10.67 -6.50 5.51
C HIS A 231 -12.17 -6.48 5.83
N LEU A 232 -12.69 -5.33 6.25
CA LEU A 232 -14.12 -5.09 6.43
C LEU A 232 -14.90 -5.32 5.13
N PHE A 233 -14.38 -4.81 4.01
CA PHE A 233 -15.03 -4.89 2.72
C PHE A 233 -14.92 -6.27 2.06
N THR A 234 -13.93 -7.07 2.45
CA THR A 234 -13.75 -8.44 1.95
C THR A 234 -14.42 -9.50 2.81
N THR A 235 -14.97 -9.13 3.98
CA THR A 235 -15.62 -10.06 4.91
C THR A 235 -17.13 -9.97 4.74
N SER A 236 -17.79 -11.10 4.48
CA SER A 236 -19.24 -11.16 4.27
C SER A 236 -20.01 -10.75 5.52
N PHE A 237 -21.00 -9.87 5.37
CA PHE A 237 -21.87 -9.41 6.46
C PHE A 237 -23.11 -10.30 6.58
N GLU A 238 -22.93 -11.52 7.07
CA GLU A 238 -24.04 -12.48 7.26
C GLU A 238 -24.57 -12.45 8.70
N ASP A 239 -23.67 -12.58 9.68
CA ASP A 239 -23.97 -12.48 11.10
C ASP A 239 -23.13 -11.36 11.72
N PRO A 240 -23.73 -10.34 12.38
CA PRO A 240 -22.98 -9.20 12.90
C PRO A 240 -21.91 -9.57 13.93
N ILE A 241 -22.14 -10.62 14.73
CA ILE A 241 -21.21 -11.06 15.77
C ILE A 241 -20.02 -11.75 15.11
N GLN A 242 -20.26 -12.74 14.26
CA GLN A 242 -19.22 -13.46 13.51
C GLN A 242 -18.41 -12.51 12.63
N TRP A 243 -19.08 -11.59 11.94
CA TRP A 243 -18.44 -10.56 11.14
C TRP A 243 -17.48 -9.70 11.98
N PHE A 244 -17.91 -9.25 13.16
CA PHE A 244 -17.03 -8.48 14.06
C PHE A 244 -15.87 -9.33 14.61
N LEU A 245 -16.13 -10.60 14.96
CA LEU A 245 -15.09 -11.51 15.46
C LEU A 245 -14.01 -11.77 14.41
N LYS A 246 -14.37 -11.90 13.12
CA LYS A 246 -13.43 -12.04 12.00
C LYS A 246 -12.50 -10.81 11.85
N LEU A 247 -12.89 -9.64 12.37
CA LEU A 247 -12.07 -8.41 12.32
C LEU A 247 -11.08 -8.28 13.47
N LEU A 248 -11.30 -8.99 14.58
CA LEU A 248 -10.45 -8.86 15.77
C LEU A 248 -8.97 -9.15 15.50
N PRO A 249 -8.59 -10.19 14.72
CA PRO A 249 -7.18 -10.42 14.38
C PRO A 249 -6.51 -9.23 13.68
N TYR A 250 -7.24 -8.55 12.78
CA TYR A 250 -6.75 -7.39 12.04
C TYR A 250 -6.60 -6.18 12.96
N LEU A 251 -7.59 -5.92 13.83
CA LEU A 251 -7.53 -4.85 14.82
C LEU A 251 -6.38 -5.06 15.82
N PHE A 252 -6.19 -6.29 16.28
CA PHE A 252 -5.12 -6.66 17.19
C PHE A 252 -3.74 -6.48 16.54
N SER A 253 -3.57 -6.98 15.31
CA SER A 253 -2.32 -6.81 14.56
C SER A 253 -2.01 -5.34 14.29
N ALA A 254 -3.01 -4.54 13.93
CA ALA A 254 -2.87 -3.10 13.71
C ALA A 254 -2.45 -2.36 15.00
N LEU A 255 -2.97 -2.76 16.15
CA LEU A 255 -2.57 -2.22 17.45
C LEU A 255 -1.09 -2.52 17.72
N LEU A 256 -0.66 -3.78 17.57
CA LEU A 256 0.73 -4.17 17.78
C LEU A 256 1.68 -3.39 16.86
N LEU A 257 1.35 -3.28 15.58
CA LEU A 257 2.16 -2.52 14.61
C LEU A 257 2.21 -1.03 14.95
N ALA A 258 1.09 -0.43 15.36
CA ALA A 258 1.07 0.96 15.80
C ALA A 258 1.95 1.21 17.04
N LEU A 259 1.95 0.26 17.99
CA LEU A 259 2.83 0.30 19.15
C LEU A 259 4.31 0.15 18.75
N ILE A 260 4.64 -0.83 17.91
CA ILE A 260 6.00 -1.04 17.39
C ILE A 260 6.50 0.22 16.67
N TYR A 261 5.68 0.84 15.82
CA TYR A 261 6.01 2.08 15.14
C TYR A 261 6.29 3.24 16.10
N HIS A 262 5.52 3.35 17.19
CA HIS A 262 5.78 4.37 18.21
C HIS A 262 7.10 4.08 18.94
N LEU A 263 7.31 2.83 19.38
CA LEU A 263 8.50 2.40 20.11
C LEU A 263 9.78 2.46 19.26
N SER A 264 9.67 2.32 17.93
CA SER A 264 10.78 2.44 16.98
C SER A 264 11.27 3.89 16.80
N GLY A 265 10.60 4.86 17.45
CA GLY A 265 10.84 6.28 17.25
C GLY A 265 10.21 6.79 15.96
N LYS A 266 9.07 6.22 15.56
CA LYS A 266 8.33 6.56 14.33
C LYS A 266 9.16 6.31 13.07
N ASN A 267 9.89 5.19 13.06
CA ASN A 267 10.68 4.72 11.93
C ASN A 267 9.96 3.51 11.31
N ILE A 268 9.83 3.50 9.98
CA ILE A 268 9.25 2.38 9.22
C ILE A 268 10.31 1.30 9.01
#